data_AF-A0A1F6C3R8-F1
#
_entry.id   AF-A0A1F6C3R8-F1
#
_cell.length_a   1.000
_cell.length_b   1.000
_cell.length_c   1.000
_cell.angle_alpha   90.00
_cell.angle_beta   90.00
_cell.angle_gamma   90.00
#
_symmetry.space_group_name_H-M   'P 1'
#
loop_
_entity.id
_entity.type
_entity.pdbx_description
1 polymer ?
#
loop_
_entity_poly.entity_id
_entity_poly.type
_entity_poly.pdbx_seq_one_letter_code
_entity_poly.pdbx_strand_id
1 'polypeptide(L)'
;MIDAIVTHERPHFDEYQAIFLLKKFGENKFPGISAAKVVYLSSGGGIPDGRSADDCEKEGKLLIGVGGGRFDEHPAADKNRKQDECAATLVAKALGVADDLSLEKLLKFAVNNDLKAAAHPFDLAYIAKVMHQQYPPEKVMDWIMIGLEAKYQEQVSFFTEAGKEFERRAKIEEVLGPRGMILRMATIVSDDEQINKFARSAYGGKTAIVIQKRLSGNVQIFVNQQRGLTLYDVARILRLTEQKIKGKVVVSDWKMLASEGKVAGAEEWFFFQAAQMLLNGSLTASGVPATKIPFEQIQEIVRIGINPNAFEANFASRCKKGICASIIKGSACSWYKFGLQRCRKIRFEMRKP
;
A
#
# COMPACT_ATOMS: atom_id res chain seq x y z
N MET A 1 24.52 30.38 13.29
CA MET A 1 23.96 29.49 12.23
C MET A 1 24.57 28.13 12.43
N ILE A 2 23.83 27.06 12.15
CA ILE A 2 24.36 25.71 12.17
C ILE A 2 25.12 25.49 10.85
N ASP A 3 26.40 25.15 10.94
CA ASP A 3 27.27 24.87 9.78
C ASP A 3 27.70 23.40 9.70
N ALA A 4 27.54 22.65 10.80
CA ALA A 4 27.87 21.23 10.88
C ALA A 4 26.83 20.43 11.67
N ILE A 5 26.58 19.21 11.19
CA ILE A 5 25.84 18.17 11.90
C ILE A 5 26.83 17.07 12.27
N VAL A 6 26.97 16.79 13.57
CA VAL A 6 27.99 15.88 14.09
C VAL A 6 27.33 14.57 14.51
N THR A 7 27.85 13.44 14.03
CA THR A 7 27.37 12.09 14.36
C THR A 7 28.53 11.11 14.40
N HIS A 8 28.31 9.84 14.76
CA HIS A 8 29.38 8.83 14.77
C HIS A 8 29.74 8.35 13.36
N GLU A 9 30.96 7.83 13.18
CA GLU A 9 31.49 7.41 11.87
C GLU A 9 30.67 6.32 11.15
N ARG A 10 29.88 5.55 11.90
CA ARG A 10 28.99 4.52 11.34
C ARG A 10 27.56 4.72 11.85
N PRO A 11 26.87 5.80 11.45
CA PRO A 11 25.55 6.15 11.96
C PRO A 11 24.60 4.96 11.97
N HIS A 12 23.79 4.82 13.01
CA HIS A 12 22.62 3.94 12.95
C HIS A 12 21.55 4.58 12.04
N PHE A 13 20.46 3.84 11.82
CA PHE A 13 19.48 4.25 10.82
C PHE A 13 18.62 5.44 11.25
N ASP A 14 18.46 5.65 12.54
CA ASP A 14 17.72 6.77 13.10
C ASP A 14 18.52 8.08 13.06
N GLU A 15 19.85 8.09 13.15
CA GLU A 15 20.63 9.32 12.92
C GLU A 15 20.56 9.74 11.45
N TYR A 16 20.58 8.79 10.50
CA TYR A 16 20.34 9.11 9.09
C TYR A 16 19.00 9.82 8.89
N GLN A 17 17.94 9.32 9.52
CA GLN A 17 16.62 9.93 9.47
C GLN A 17 16.56 11.28 10.19
N ALA A 18 17.21 11.41 11.34
CA ALA A 18 17.31 12.67 12.07
C ALA A 18 17.98 13.75 11.21
N ILE A 19 19.09 13.42 10.55
CA ILE A 19 19.80 14.33 9.64
C ILE A 19 18.93 14.70 8.44
N PHE A 20 18.20 13.73 7.86
CA PHE A 20 17.25 13.98 6.77
C PHE A 20 16.18 15.00 7.18
N LEU A 21 15.55 14.80 8.34
CA LEU A 21 14.52 15.68 8.88
C LEU A 21 15.06 17.09 9.14
N LEU A 22 16.25 17.20 9.75
CA LEU A 22 16.92 18.47 10.00
C LEU A 22 17.19 19.22 8.71
N LYS A 23 17.78 18.55 7.71
CA LYS A 23 18.07 19.19 6.42
C LYS A 23 16.82 19.63 5.68
N LYS A 24 15.71 18.89 5.83
CA LYS A 24 14.48 19.12 5.09
C LYS A 24 13.54 20.14 5.73
N PHE A 25 13.43 20.13 7.06
CA PHE A 25 12.43 20.92 7.80
C PHE A 25 13.06 21.84 8.85
N GLY A 26 14.37 21.75 9.08
CA GLY A 26 15.02 22.38 10.21
C GLY A 26 15.35 23.86 10.05
N GLU A 27 15.34 24.42 8.83
CA GLU A 27 15.89 25.75 8.54
C GLU A 27 15.32 26.86 9.45
N ASN A 28 14.01 26.84 9.69
CA ASN A 28 13.35 27.83 10.54
C ASN A 28 13.80 27.75 12.01
N LYS A 29 14.13 26.55 12.51
CA LYS A 29 14.51 26.33 13.91
C LYS A 29 16.03 26.35 14.11
N PHE A 30 16.78 25.96 13.08
CA PHE A 30 18.23 25.83 13.05
C PHE A 30 18.76 26.48 11.76
N PRO A 31 18.85 27.82 11.70
CA PRO A 31 19.29 28.51 10.49
C PRO A 31 20.67 28.01 10.00
N GLY A 32 20.77 27.62 8.72
CA GLY A 32 21.95 27.03 8.08
C GLY A 32 21.95 25.50 7.99
N ILE A 33 21.06 24.81 8.71
CA ILE A 33 21.06 23.35 8.84
C ILE A 33 20.86 22.61 7.50
N SER A 34 20.10 23.20 6.56
CA SER A 34 19.87 22.60 5.24
C SER A 34 21.19 22.38 4.48
N ALA A 35 22.10 23.35 4.56
CA ALA A 35 23.41 23.34 3.92
C ALA A 35 24.55 22.80 4.81
N ALA A 36 24.29 22.55 6.10
CA ALA A 36 25.31 22.11 7.06
C ALA A 36 26.03 20.82 6.64
N LYS A 37 27.34 20.75 6.84
CA LYS A 37 28.13 19.55 6.51
C LYS A 37 27.93 18.47 7.56
N VAL A 38 27.93 17.20 7.16
CA VAL A 38 27.98 16.11 8.13
C VAL A 38 29.43 15.86 8.54
N VAL A 39 29.70 15.82 9.84
CA VAL A 39 31.01 15.57 10.43
C VAL A 39 30.94 14.31 11.27
N TYR A 40 31.92 13.43 11.10
CA TYR A 40 31.93 12.10 11.70
C TYR A 40 32.94 12.01 12.85
N LEU A 41 32.49 11.49 13.99
CA LEU A 41 33.35 11.20 15.14
C LEU A 41 33.77 9.73 15.15
N SER A 42 35.08 9.48 15.20
CA SER A 42 35.67 8.13 15.27
C SER A 42 35.66 7.53 16.68
N SER A 43 35.55 8.35 17.73
CA SER A 43 35.71 7.94 19.12
C SER A 43 34.37 7.79 19.85
N GLY A 44 33.72 6.63 19.72
CA GLY A 44 32.71 6.10 20.67
C GLY A 44 31.59 7.04 21.13
N GLY A 45 31.25 8.08 20.38
CA GLY A 45 30.24 9.08 20.73
C GLY A 45 30.68 10.21 21.68
N GLY A 46 31.94 10.24 22.11
CA GLY A 46 32.47 11.30 22.97
C GLY A 46 32.89 12.54 22.18
N ILE A 47 32.54 13.74 22.68
CA ILE A 47 33.01 15.01 22.11
C ILE A 47 34.50 15.15 22.47
N PRO A 48 35.41 15.24 21.48
CA PRO A 48 36.81 15.54 21.75
C PRO A 48 36.86 16.84 22.57
N ASP A 49 37.62 16.85 23.65
CA ASP A 49 37.81 18.00 24.58
C ASP A 49 36.78 18.14 25.71
N GLY A 50 35.83 17.21 25.88
CA GLY A 50 34.93 17.19 27.05
C GLY A 50 33.90 18.33 27.11
N ARG A 51 33.70 19.04 25.99
CA ARG A 51 32.66 20.07 25.85
C ARG A 51 31.26 19.48 25.98
N SER A 52 30.29 20.32 26.34
CA SER A 52 28.88 19.93 26.33
C SER A 52 28.27 20.04 24.92
N ALA A 53 27.20 19.28 24.66
CA ALA A 53 26.45 19.40 23.40
C ALA A 53 25.91 20.82 23.18
N ASP A 54 25.53 21.52 24.25
CA ASP A 54 25.04 22.91 24.19
C ASP A 54 26.14 23.88 23.75
N ASP A 55 27.39 23.66 24.16
CA ASP A 55 28.52 24.50 23.74
C ASP A 55 28.85 24.26 22.26
N CYS A 56 28.81 23.01 21.81
CA CYS A 56 28.91 22.71 20.38
C CYS A 56 27.80 23.38 19.56
N GLU A 57 26.55 23.37 20.04
CA GLU A 57 25.43 24.01 19.34
C GLU A 57 25.61 25.52 19.23
N LYS A 58 26.12 26.20 20.28
CA LYS A 58 26.46 27.64 20.24
C LYS A 58 27.55 27.95 19.21
N GLU A 59 28.47 27.02 18.97
CA GLU A 59 29.50 27.11 17.92
C GLU A 59 28.97 26.79 16.51
N GLY A 60 27.69 26.45 16.35
CA GLY A 60 27.11 26.09 15.05
C GLY A 60 27.19 24.60 14.73
N LYS A 61 27.49 23.73 15.71
CA LYS A 61 27.61 22.28 15.53
C LYS A 61 26.48 21.55 16.25
N LEU A 62 25.59 20.91 15.50
CA LEU A 62 24.47 20.17 16.08
C LEU A 62 24.77 18.68 16.15
N LEU A 63 24.74 18.10 17.36
CA LEU A 63 25.07 16.70 17.60
C LEU A 63 23.85 15.79 17.52
N ILE A 64 23.99 14.64 16.86
CA ILE A 64 22.93 13.65 16.58
C ILE A 64 23.42 12.24 16.91
N GLY A 65 22.74 11.56 17.84
CA GLY A 65 23.09 10.22 18.33
C GLY A 65 24.42 10.15 19.08
N VAL A 66 24.98 11.31 19.48
CA VAL A 66 26.28 11.42 20.15
C VAL A 66 26.31 12.59 21.14
N GLY A 67 27.23 12.53 22.11
CA GLY A 67 27.57 13.63 23.00
C GLY A 67 26.57 13.95 24.12
N GLY A 68 25.54 13.13 24.34
CA GLY A 68 24.58 13.25 25.44
C GLY A 68 23.63 14.44 25.32
N GLY A 69 23.50 15.01 24.12
CA GLY A 69 22.67 16.18 23.84
C GLY A 69 21.18 15.90 23.72
N ARG A 70 20.40 16.91 23.34
CA ARG A 70 18.92 16.78 23.22
C ARG A 70 18.47 15.80 22.13
N PHE A 71 19.34 15.46 21.18
CA PHE A 71 19.11 14.51 20.08
C PHE A 71 19.96 13.24 20.23
N ASP A 72 20.29 12.89 21.46
CA ASP A 72 20.95 11.65 21.83
C ASP A 72 20.04 10.89 22.83
N GLU A 73 19.69 9.66 22.49
CA GLU A 73 18.86 8.75 23.30
C GLU A 73 19.67 7.85 24.24
N HIS A 74 21.01 7.87 24.12
CA HIS A 74 21.88 7.14 25.04
C HIS A 74 21.75 7.68 26.47
N PRO A 75 21.81 6.81 27.49
CA PRO A 75 21.75 7.24 28.88
C PRO A 75 22.94 8.17 29.20
N ALA A 76 22.65 9.38 29.66
CA ALA A 76 23.64 10.20 30.35
C ALA A 76 23.81 9.68 31.78
N ALA A 77 24.94 9.95 32.43
CA ALA A 77 25.29 9.44 33.77
C ALA A 77 24.17 9.62 34.83
N ASP A 78 23.29 10.62 34.65
CA ASP A 78 22.18 10.96 35.57
C ASP A 78 20.77 10.85 34.95
N LYS A 79 20.60 10.21 33.77
CA LYS A 79 19.28 10.09 33.11
C LYS A 79 19.03 8.69 32.55
N ASN A 80 17.88 8.12 32.94
CA ASN A 80 17.35 6.90 32.34
C ASN A 80 17.15 7.09 30.82
N ARG A 81 17.34 6.02 30.05
CA ARG A 81 17.03 5.97 28.61
C ARG A 81 15.63 6.51 28.37
N LYS A 82 15.47 7.42 27.39
CA LYS A 82 14.16 7.91 26.97
C LYS A 82 13.41 6.74 26.31
N GLN A 83 12.48 6.13 27.05
CA GLN A 83 11.73 4.98 26.56
C GLN A 83 10.95 5.37 25.29
N ASP A 84 10.99 4.51 24.28
CA ASP A 84 10.28 4.66 23.00
C ASP A 84 10.71 5.85 22.10
N GLU A 85 11.87 6.45 22.36
CA GLU A 85 12.46 7.51 21.52
C GLU A 85 13.82 7.11 20.96
N CYS A 86 14.06 7.49 19.70
CA CYS A 86 15.35 7.45 19.00
C CYS A 86 15.69 8.85 18.45
N ALA A 87 16.90 9.06 17.94
CA ALA A 87 17.37 10.36 17.46
C ALA A 87 16.38 10.99 16.45
N ALA A 88 15.85 10.19 15.52
CA ALA A 88 14.87 10.63 14.53
C ALA A 88 13.59 11.19 15.16
N THR A 89 13.04 10.51 16.17
CA THR A 89 11.81 10.96 16.84
C THR A 89 12.03 12.20 17.70
N LEU A 90 13.21 12.34 18.33
CA LEU A 90 13.59 13.53 19.09
C LEU A 90 13.68 14.75 18.17
N VAL A 91 14.31 14.59 17.01
CA VAL A 91 14.36 15.64 15.98
C VAL A 91 12.96 15.97 15.46
N ALA A 92 12.15 14.98 15.10
CA ALA A 92 10.79 15.23 14.59
C ALA A 92 9.94 16.04 15.56
N LYS A 93 10.00 15.72 16.87
CA LYS A 93 9.33 16.48 17.93
C LYS A 93 9.87 17.90 18.05
N ALA A 94 11.19 18.06 18.05
CA ALA A 94 11.79 19.38 18.11
C ALA A 94 11.41 20.24 16.90
N LEU A 95 11.30 19.67 15.71
CA LEU A 95 10.89 20.41 14.51
C LEU A 95 9.38 20.64 14.40
N GLY A 96 8.57 20.03 15.28
CA GLY A 96 7.11 20.14 15.23
C GLY A 96 6.47 19.36 14.07
N VAL A 97 7.16 18.34 13.54
CA VAL A 97 6.70 17.53 12.39
C VAL A 97 6.37 16.09 12.78
N ALA A 98 6.39 15.76 14.08
CA ALA A 98 6.16 14.39 14.56
C ALA A 98 4.77 13.83 14.19
N ASP A 99 3.76 14.70 14.07
CA ASP A 99 2.39 14.31 13.73
C ASP A 99 2.10 14.35 12.22
N ASP A 100 3.09 14.64 11.38
CA ASP A 100 2.95 14.57 9.93
C ASP A 100 2.80 13.11 9.48
N LEU A 101 1.63 12.77 8.93
CA LEU A 101 1.32 11.43 8.43
C LEU A 101 2.30 10.96 7.35
N SER A 102 2.87 11.88 6.56
CA SER A 102 3.86 11.53 5.53
C SER A 102 5.19 11.06 6.12
N LEU A 103 5.45 11.34 7.41
CA LEU A 103 6.63 10.87 8.15
C LEU A 103 6.36 9.62 8.98
N GLU A 104 5.10 9.25 9.21
CA GLU A 104 4.72 8.19 10.16
C GLU A 104 5.44 6.86 9.90
N LYS A 105 5.53 6.42 8.64
CA LYS A 105 6.21 5.15 8.29
C LYS A 105 7.71 5.22 8.49
N LEU A 106 8.34 6.36 8.21
CA LEU A 106 9.78 6.57 8.41
C LEU A 106 10.08 6.52 9.92
N LEU A 107 9.38 7.33 10.71
CA LEU A 107 9.56 7.40 12.17
C LEU A 107 9.31 6.05 12.83
N LYS A 108 8.25 5.32 12.46
CA LYS A 108 8.01 3.96 12.97
C LYS A 108 9.12 2.98 12.62
N PHE A 109 9.70 3.09 11.42
CA PHE A 109 10.81 2.24 11.01
C PHE A 109 12.09 2.53 11.81
N ALA A 110 12.36 3.80 12.13
CA ALA A 110 13.46 4.21 13.02
C ALA A 110 13.34 3.53 14.39
N VAL A 111 12.20 3.72 15.05
CA VAL A 111 11.93 3.18 16.40
C VAL A 111 12.02 1.65 16.43
N ASN A 112 11.48 0.97 15.42
CA ASN A 112 11.51 -0.50 15.39
C ASN A 112 12.92 -1.07 15.13
N ASN A 113 13.77 -0.39 14.36
CA ASN A 113 15.15 -0.84 14.16
C ASN A 113 15.98 -0.63 15.42
N ASP A 114 15.88 0.56 16.02
CA ASP A 114 16.72 0.92 17.15
C ASP A 114 16.33 0.19 18.45
N LEU A 115 15.01 0.05 18.72
CA LEU A 115 14.55 -0.49 20.00
C LEU A 115 14.23 -1.98 20.00
N LYS A 116 13.88 -2.55 18.84
CA LYS A 116 13.26 -3.90 18.78
C LYS A 116 14.09 -4.94 18.04
N ALA A 117 15.31 -4.60 17.59
CA ALA A 117 16.18 -5.49 16.82
C ALA A 117 15.46 -6.18 15.64
N ALA A 118 14.47 -5.51 15.04
CA ALA A 118 13.60 -6.08 14.01
C ALA A 118 14.17 -5.95 12.59
N ALA A 119 15.49 -5.73 12.47
CA ALA A 119 16.16 -5.45 11.20
C ALA A 119 16.18 -6.71 10.30
N HIS A 120 15.58 -6.61 9.11
CA HIS A 120 15.70 -7.66 8.10
C HIS A 120 17.01 -7.50 7.31
N PRO A 121 17.66 -8.59 6.83
CA PRO A 121 18.93 -8.52 6.10
C PRO A 121 18.92 -7.67 4.81
N PHE A 122 17.75 -7.31 4.29
CA PHE A 122 17.59 -6.49 3.09
C PHE A 122 16.89 -5.14 3.37
N ASP A 123 16.74 -4.77 4.63
CA ASP A 123 16.22 -3.45 5.00
C ASP A 123 17.32 -2.38 4.94
N LEU A 124 16.94 -1.12 4.72
CA LEU A 124 17.88 0.01 4.56
C LEU A 124 18.87 0.13 5.73
N ALA A 125 18.43 -0.13 6.97
CA ALA A 125 19.27 -0.09 8.15
C ALA A 125 20.41 -1.13 8.09
N TYR A 126 20.09 -2.37 7.72
CA TYR A 126 21.09 -3.42 7.60
C TYR A 126 22.01 -3.19 6.40
N ILE A 127 21.46 -2.73 5.27
CA ILE A 127 22.25 -2.39 4.09
C ILE A 127 23.24 -1.27 4.41
N ALA A 128 22.83 -0.22 5.12
CA ALA A 128 23.73 0.85 5.58
C ALA A 128 24.91 0.29 6.40
N LYS A 129 24.63 -0.61 7.35
CA LYS A 129 25.65 -1.28 8.15
C LYS A 129 26.66 -2.06 7.30
N VAL A 130 26.20 -2.79 6.28
CA VAL A 130 27.08 -3.53 5.36
C VAL A 130 27.85 -2.57 4.44
N MET A 131 27.24 -1.47 3.99
CA MET A 131 27.90 -0.47 3.17
C MET A 131 29.07 0.20 3.90
N HIS A 132 28.94 0.46 5.21
CA HIS A 132 30.03 0.99 6.04
C HIS A 132 31.27 0.09 6.14
N GLN A 133 31.16 -1.18 5.75
CA GLN A 133 32.33 -2.07 5.68
C GLN A 133 33.13 -1.89 4.38
N GLN A 134 32.54 -1.21 3.39
CA GLN A 134 33.04 -1.18 2.01
C GLN A 134 33.21 0.24 1.46
N TYR A 135 32.54 1.22 2.05
CA TYR A 135 32.47 2.58 1.53
C TYR A 135 32.67 3.62 2.65
N PRO A 136 33.21 4.81 2.31
CA PRO A 136 33.33 5.90 3.26
C PRO A 136 31.95 6.43 3.68
N PRO A 137 31.83 7.00 4.89
CA PRO A 137 30.54 7.34 5.49
C PRO A 137 29.72 8.36 4.69
N GLU A 138 30.39 9.27 3.96
CA GLU A 138 29.74 10.26 3.08
C GLU A 138 28.98 9.56 1.96
N LYS A 139 29.58 8.54 1.35
CA LYS A 139 28.95 7.77 0.27
C LYS A 139 27.74 6.98 0.77
N VAL A 140 27.82 6.44 1.99
CA VAL A 140 26.69 5.76 2.63
C VAL A 140 25.57 6.75 2.94
N MET A 141 25.92 7.93 3.47
CA MET A 141 24.99 9.02 3.76
C MET A 141 24.23 9.47 2.52
N ASP A 142 24.91 9.78 1.42
CA ASP A 142 24.28 10.20 0.18
C ASP A 142 23.28 9.14 -0.34
N TRP A 143 23.67 7.87 -0.30
CA TRP A 143 22.81 6.78 -0.76
C TRP A 143 21.54 6.64 0.10
N ILE A 144 21.69 6.69 1.43
CA ILE A 144 20.55 6.60 2.34
C ILE A 144 19.61 7.80 2.20
N MET A 145 20.16 9.01 2.02
CA MET A 145 19.37 10.23 1.81
C MET A 145 18.49 10.15 0.57
N ILE A 146 18.99 9.59 -0.54
CA ILE A 146 18.19 9.34 -1.75
C ILE A 146 17.01 8.40 -1.45
N GLY A 147 17.26 7.31 -0.70
CA GLY A 147 16.22 6.36 -0.31
C GLY A 147 15.15 6.98 0.60
N LEU A 148 15.58 7.76 1.60
CA LEU A 148 14.68 8.48 2.51
C LEU A 148 13.84 9.50 1.77
N GLU A 149 14.43 10.28 0.86
CA GLU A 149 13.71 11.25 0.02
C GLU A 149 12.65 10.57 -0.83
N ALA A 150 13.01 9.51 -1.56
CA ALA A 150 12.07 8.77 -2.39
C ALA A 150 10.90 8.21 -1.56
N LYS A 151 11.19 7.67 -0.37
CA LYS A 151 10.16 7.13 0.51
C LYS A 151 9.25 8.23 1.08
N TYR A 152 9.82 9.36 1.47
CA TYR A 152 9.05 10.52 1.93
C TYR A 152 8.12 11.03 0.83
N GLN A 153 8.62 11.24 -0.39
CA GLN A 153 7.80 11.73 -1.49
C GLN A 153 6.67 10.76 -1.86
N GLU A 154 6.93 9.45 -1.79
CA GLU A 154 5.87 8.44 -1.95
C GLU A 154 4.77 8.60 -0.90
N GLN A 155 5.12 8.87 0.37
CA GLN A 155 4.13 9.13 1.41
C GLN A 155 3.44 10.50 1.28
N VAL A 156 4.13 11.54 0.83
CA VAL A 156 3.50 12.83 0.51
C VAL A 156 2.45 12.65 -0.58
N SER A 157 2.79 12.02 -1.70
CA SER A 157 1.85 11.75 -2.79
C SER A 157 0.68 10.87 -2.30
N PHE A 158 0.94 9.85 -1.47
CA PHE A 158 -0.10 8.99 -0.88
C PHE A 158 -1.15 9.78 -0.10
N PHE A 159 -0.73 10.70 0.79
CA PHE A 159 -1.66 11.43 1.67
C PHE A 159 -2.23 12.68 1.01
N THR A 160 -1.50 13.33 0.11
CA THR A 160 -1.93 14.59 -0.49
C THR A 160 -2.65 14.38 -1.83
N GLU A 161 -2.01 13.77 -2.82
CA GLU A 161 -2.57 13.61 -4.16
C GLU A 161 -3.64 12.53 -4.18
N ALA A 162 -3.26 11.30 -3.82
CA ALA A 162 -4.17 10.15 -3.81
C ALA A 162 -5.29 10.35 -2.78
N GLY A 163 -4.96 10.90 -1.60
CA GLY A 163 -5.92 11.18 -0.54
C GLY A 163 -7.00 12.18 -0.97
N LYS A 164 -6.60 13.38 -1.44
CA LYS A 164 -7.54 14.41 -1.89
C LYS A 164 -8.33 13.95 -3.12
N GLU A 165 -7.70 13.22 -4.05
CA GLU A 165 -8.42 12.69 -5.20
C GLU A 165 -9.47 11.66 -4.78
N PHE A 166 -9.13 10.76 -3.85
CA PHE A 166 -10.05 9.78 -3.31
C PHE A 166 -11.26 10.46 -2.66
N GLU A 167 -11.06 11.42 -1.77
CA GLU A 167 -12.14 12.17 -1.11
C GLU A 167 -13.09 12.83 -2.11
N ARG A 168 -12.55 13.40 -3.19
CA ARG A 168 -13.34 14.10 -4.21
C ARG A 168 -14.09 13.16 -5.15
N ARG A 169 -13.51 12.01 -5.50
CA ARG A 169 -13.96 11.19 -6.64
C ARG A 169 -14.49 9.81 -6.27
N ALA A 170 -14.15 9.28 -5.10
CA ALA A 170 -14.56 7.94 -4.71
C ALA A 170 -16.05 7.90 -4.41
N LYS A 171 -16.74 6.91 -4.99
CA LYS A 171 -18.08 6.51 -4.54
C LYS A 171 -17.94 5.23 -3.74
N ILE A 172 -18.36 5.28 -2.48
CA ILE A 172 -18.31 4.14 -1.57
C ILE A 172 -19.73 3.65 -1.34
N GLU A 173 -19.94 2.35 -1.48
CA GLU A 173 -21.20 1.69 -1.18
C GLU A 173 -20.97 0.44 -0.30
N GLU A 174 -22.01 0.03 0.42
CA GLU A 174 -22.04 -1.22 1.15
C GLU A 174 -22.58 -2.34 0.26
N VAL A 175 -21.87 -3.45 0.21
CA VAL A 175 -22.23 -4.62 -0.58
C VAL A 175 -22.21 -5.89 0.28
N LEU A 176 -23.13 -6.80 0.00
CA LEU A 176 -23.18 -8.09 0.68
C LEU A 176 -22.07 -9.01 0.14
N GLY A 177 -21.20 -9.45 1.04
CA GLY A 177 -20.13 -10.39 0.79
C GLY A 177 -20.45 -11.82 1.24
N PRO A 178 -19.42 -12.68 1.24
CA PRO A 178 -19.53 -14.04 1.74
C PRO A 178 -19.97 -14.08 3.20
N ARG A 179 -20.75 -15.10 3.58
CA ARG A 179 -21.25 -15.30 4.96
C ARG A 179 -22.10 -14.13 5.51
N GLY A 180 -22.70 -13.33 4.62
CA GLY A 180 -23.52 -12.18 5.01
C GLY A 180 -22.72 -10.97 5.53
N MET A 181 -21.39 -10.97 5.37
CA MET A 181 -20.56 -9.83 5.75
C MET A 181 -20.93 -8.61 4.91
N ILE A 182 -21.11 -7.45 5.57
CA ILE A 182 -21.23 -6.17 4.86
C ILE A 182 -19.82 -5.68 4.55
N LEU A 183 -19.57 -5.41 3.27
CA LEU A 183 -18.27 -4.99 2.76
C LEU A 183 -18.40 -3.58 2.18
N ARG A 184 -17.38 -2.75 2.36
CA ARG A 184 -17.28 -1.46 1.66
C ARG A 184 -16.61 -1.67 0.30
N MET A 185 -17.28 -1.25 -0.77
CA MET A 185 -16.74 -1.23 -2.13
C MET A 185 -16.53 0.22 -2.57
N ALA A 186 -15.31 0.56 -3.00
CA ALA A 186 -15.01 1.84 -3.62
C ALA A 186 -15.01 1.71 -5.13
N THR A 187 -15.61 2.69 -5.81
CA THR A 187 -15.51 2.87 -7.25
C THR A 187 -14.95 4.26 -7.53
N ILE A 188 -13.92 4.34 -8.38
CA ILE A 188 -13.22 5.59 -8.63
C ILE A 188 -12.69 5.67 -10.06
N VAL A 189 -12.73 6.88 -10.64
CA VAL A 189 -12.06 7.20 -11.90
C VAL A 189 -10.79 7.99 -11.57
N SER A 190 -9.62 7.42 -11.79
CA SER A 190 -8.32 8.04 -11.50
C SER A 190 -7.17 7.28 -12.17
N ASP A 191 -6.13 8.03 -12.58
CA ASP A 191 -4.86 7.49 -13.05
C ASP A 191 -3.79 7.37 -11.95
N ASP A 192 -4.09 7.83 -10.73
CA ASP A 192 -3.19 7.70 -9.59
C ASP A 192 -3.03 6.23 -9.19
N GLU A 193 -1.78 5.77 -9.15
CA GLU A 193 -1.42 4.38 -8.89
C GLU A 193 -1.55 3.98 -7.42
N GLN A 194 -1.52 4.97 -6.53
CA GLN A 194 -1.62 4.81 -5.09
C GLN A 194 -3.07 4.83 -4.61
N ILE A 195 -4.00 5.37 -5.39
CA ILE A 195 -5.39 5.57 -4.97
C ILE A 195 -6.09 4.28 -4.53
N ASN A 196 -5.79 3.15 -5.16
CA ASN A 196 -6.33 1.86 -4.73
C ASN A 196 -5.74 1.42 -3.37
N LYS A 197 -4.47 1.72 -3.11
CA LYS A 197 -3.82 1.45 -1.82
C LYS A 197 -4.41 2.36 -0.75
N PHE A 198 -4.61 3.65 -1.07
CA PHE A 198 -5.23 4.63 -0.18
C PHE A 198 -6.65 4.21 0.20
N ALA A 199 -7.48 3.86 -0.79
CA ALA A 199 -8.87 3.39 -0.58
C ALA A 199 -8.99 2.23 0.41
N ARG A 200 -8.05 1.27 0.36
CA ARG A 200 -8.00 0.10 1.25
C ARG A 200 -7.37 0.39 2.62
N SER A 201 -6.64 1.49 2.76
CA SER A 201 -5.90 1.83 3.97
C SER A 201 -6.81 2.27 5.12
N ALA A 202 -6.22 2.43 6.31
CA ALA A 202 -6.90 2.96 7.49
C ALA A 202 -7.33 4.43 7.35
N TYR A 203 -6.65 5.19 6.48
CA TYR A 203 -6.88 6.63 6.24
C TYR A 203 -7.89 6.91 5.13
N GLY A 204 -8.14 5.93 4.26
CA GLY A 204 -9.14 6.04 3.20
C GLY A 204 -10.48 5.40 3.59
N GLY A 205 -11.09 4.71 2.63
CA GLY A 205 -12.40 4.06 2.81
C GLY A 205 -12.38 2.74 3.59
N LYS A 206 -11.23 2.24 4.05
CA LYS A 206 -11.07 0.88 4.60
C LYS A 206 -11.77 -0.18 3.72
N THR A 207 -11.74 0.03 2.40
CA THR A 207 -12.59 -0.73 1.48
C THR A 207 -12.10 -2.15 1.32
N ALA A 208 -13.03 -3.09 1.26
CA ALA A 208 -12.72 -4.48 0.98
C ALA A 208 -12.47 -4.72 -0.51
N ILE A 209 -13.07 -3.91 -1.37
CA ILE A 209 -12.97 -4.00 -2.83
C ILE A 209 -12.80 -2.60 -3.40
N VAL A 210 -11.92 -2.47 -4.40
CA VAL A 210 -11.72 -1.23 -5.15
C VAL A 210 -11.87 -1.53 -6.64
N ILE A 211 -12.74 -0.80 -7.32
CA ILE A 211 -12.86 -0.80 -8.77
C ILE A 211 -12.34 0.56 -9.26
N GLN A 212 -11.15 0.56 -9.83
CA GLN A 212 -10.50 1.76 -10.37
C GLN A 212 -10.60 1.75 -11.90
N LYS A 213 -11.21 2.80 -12.46
CA LYS A 213 -11.19 3.07 -13.90
C LYS A 213 -10.18 4.17 -14.19
N ARG A 214 -9.26 3.91 -15.11
CA ARG A 214 -8.31 4.91 -15.61
C ARG A 214 -8.96 5.83 -16.62
N LEU A 215 -8.35 6.98 -16.89
CA LEU A 215 -8.87 7.90 -17.93
C LEU A 215 -8.81 7.27 -19.32
N SER A 216 -7.88 6.33 -19.55
CA SER A 216 -7.80 5.52 -20.77
C SER A 216 -8.99 4.56 -20.96
N GLY A 217 -9.86 4.42 -19.95
CA GLY A 217 -10.99 3.50 -19.95
C GLY A 217 -10.68 2.12 -19.37
N ASN A 218 -9.39 1.80 -19.18
CA ASN A 218 -8.93 0.56 -18.55
C ASN A 218 -9.45 0.44 -17.10
N VAL A 219 -9.83 -0.77 -16.68
CA VAL A 219 -10.40 -1.00 -15.35
C VAL A 219 -9.61 -2.05 -14.56
N GLN A 220 -9.38 -1.78 -13.28
CA GLN A 220 -8.68 -2.68 -12.37
C GLN A 220 -9.53 -2.91 -11.13
N ILE A 221 -9.57 -4.16 -10.69
CA ILE A 221 -10.33 -4.60 -9.52
C ILE A 221 -9.36 -5.20 -8.50
N PHE A 222 -9.32 -4.59 -7.33
CA PHE A 222 -8.47 -4.99 -6.21
C PHE A 222 -9.31 -5.40 -5.01
N VAL A 223 -8.82 -6.34 -4.21
CA VAL A 223 -9.43 -6.72 -2.93
C VAL A 223 -8.46 -6.50 -1.78
N ASN A 224 -9.01 -6.33 -0.58
CA ASN A 224 -8.24 -6.46 0.66
C ASN A 224 -8.13 -7.94 1.03
N GLN A 225 -6.93 -8.51 0.87
CA GLN A 225 -6.68 -9.93 1.14
C GLN A 225 -6.97 -10.35 2.58
N GLN A 226 -6.86 -9.43 3.56
CA GLN A 226 -7.18 -9.72 4.96
C GLN A 226 -8.67 -10.06 5.16
N ARG A 227 -9.53 -9.73 4.18
CA ARG A 227 -10.96 -10.07 4.19
C ARG A 227 -11.27 -11.46 3.63
N GLY A 228 -10.26 -12.18 3.11
CA GLY A 228 -10.43 -13.53 2.55
C GLY A 228 -11.36 -13.59 1.35
N LEU A 229 -11.49 -12.50 0.59
CA LEU A 229 -12.34 -12.43 -0.59
C LEU A 229 -11.68 -13.10 -1.78
N THR A 230 -12.48 -13.71 -2.64
CA THR A 230 -12.01 -14.30 -3.90
C THR A 230 -12.77 -13.73 -5.09
N LEU A 231 -12.08 -13.59 -6.22
CA LEU A 231 -12.61 -13.03 -7.46
C LEU A 231 -12.92 -14.10 -8.52
N TYR A 232 -12.91 -15.39 -8.20
CA TYR A 232 -13.17 -16.45 -9.18
C TYR A 232 -14.51 -16.31 -9.90
N ASP A 233 -15.59 -16.03 -9.15
CA ASP A 233 -16.92 -15.84 -9.75
C ASP A 233 -16.99 -14.51 -10.51
N VAL A 234 -16.31 -13.45 -10.04
CA VAL A 234 -16.18 -12.17 -10.77
C VAL A 234 -15.48 -12.40 -12.12
N ALA A 235 -14.34 -13.09 -12.12
CA ALA A 235 -13.56 -13.40 -13.32
C ALA A 235 -14.39 -14.15 -14.36
N ARG A 236 -15.18 -15.15 -13.93
CA ARG A 236 -16.08 -15.92 -14.81
C ARG A 236 -17.09 -15.04 -15.51
N ILE A 237 -17.81 -14.24 -14.73
CA ILE A 237 -18.88 -13.37 -15.28
C ILE A 237 -18.27 -12.33 -16.21
N LEU A 238 -17.17 -11.72 -15.78
CA LEU A 238 -16.52 -10.61 -16.47
C LEU A 238 -15.94 -11.06 -17.82
N ARG A 239 -15.18 -12.17 -17.86
CA ARG A 239 -14.61 -12.70 -19.10
C ARG A 239 -15.66 -13.24 -20.06
N LEU A 240 -16.74 -13.84 -19.56
CA LEU A 240 -17.81 -14.29 -20.44
C LEU A 240 -18.61 -13.10 -21.00
N THR A 241 -18.76 -12.03 -20.22
CA THR A 241 -19.41 -10.79 -20.66
C THR A 241 -18.58 -10.09 -21.74
N GLU A 242 -17.27 -9.97 -21.56
CA GLU A 242 -16.36 -9.39 -22.58
C GLU A 242 -16.50 -10.12 -23.93
N GLN A 243 -16.44 -11.45 -23.92
CA GLN A 243 -16.60 -12.27 -25.13
C GLN A 243 -17.94 -12.06 -25.82
N LYS A 244 -19.03 -11.95 -25.05
CA LYS A 244 -20.37 -11.69 -25.60
C LYS A 244 -20.45 -10.33 -26.26
N ILE A 245 -19.86 -9.30 -25.66
CA ILE A 245 -19.81 -7.94 -26.24
C ILE A 245 -18.98 -7.93 -27.53
N LYS A 246 -17.93 -8.74 -27.62
CA LYS A 246 -17.19 -8.97 -28.87
C LYS A 246 -17.97 -9.76 -29.93
N GLY A 247 -19.14 -10.28 -29.60
CA GLY A 247 -20.00 -11.03 -30.52
C GLY A 247 -19.60 -12.50 -30.73
N LYS A 248 -18.54 -12.98 -30.06
CA LYS A 248 -18.07 -14.37 -30.20
C LYS A 248 -17.61 -14.94 -28.86
N VAL A 249 -18.30 -15.98 -28.40
CA VAL A 249 -17.87 -16.77 -27.25
C VAL A 249 -16.89 -17.84 -27.72
N VAL A 250 -15.63 -17.74 -27.28
CA VAL A 250 -14.54 -18.66 -27.56
C VAL A 250 -14.39 -19.68 -26.43
N VAL A 251 -14.48 -19.21 -25.18
CA VAL A 251 -14.36 -20.04 -23.97
C VAL A 251 -15.62 -19.87 -23.12
N SER A 252 -16.31 -20.98 -22.88
CA SER A 252 -17.49 -21.05 -21.99
C SER A 252 -17.27 -21.94 -20.77
N ASP A 253 -16.19 -22.71 -20.72
CA ASP A 253 -15.88 -23.54 -19.55
C ASP A 253 -15.52 -22.65 -18.35
N TRP A 254 -16.20 -22.87 -17.24
CA TRP A 254 -16.09 -22.02 -16.05
C TRP A 254 -14.76 -22.19 -15.30
N LYS A 255 -14.06 -23.33 -15.47
CA LYS A 255 -12.73 -23.53 -14.87
C LYS A 255 -11.72 -22.69 -15.65
N MET A 256 -11.78 -22.76 -16.98
CA MET A 256 -10.94 -21.94 -17.85
C MET A 256 -11.21 -20.44 -17.65
N LEU A 257 -12.47 -20.01 -17.60
CA LEU A 257 -12.79 -18.60 -17.34
C LEU A 257 -12.26 -18.10 -15.98
N ALA A 258 -12.07 -18.97 -15.00
CA ALA A 258 -11.56 -18.63 -13.68
C ALA A 258 -10.04 -18.82 -13.53
N SER A 259 -9.33 -19.22 -14.61
CA SER A 259 -7.90 -19.52 -14.54
C SER A 259 -7.04 -18.28 -14.39
N GLU A 260 -5.81 -18.50 -13.90
CA GLU A 260 -4.74 -17.52 -13.82
C GLU A 260 -4.41 -16.98 -15.22
N GLY A 261 -3.93 -15.75 -15.29
CA GLY A 261 -3.41 -15.20 -16.53
C GLY A 261 -4.50 -14.63 -17.42
N LYS A 262 -4.36 -14.78 -18.75
CA LYS A 262 -5.34 -14.35 -19.76
C LYS A 262 -6.16 -15.55 -20.26
N VAL A 263 -7.34 -15.29 -20.82
CA VAL A 263 -8.22 -16.33 -21.40
C VAL A 263 -8.60 -15.93 -22.83
N ALA A 264 -8.62 -16.92 -23.74
CA ALA A 264 -9.00 -16.70 -25.13
C ALA A 264 -10.41 -16.09 -25.25
N GLY A 265 -10.54 -15.08 -26.10
CA GLY A 265 -11.73 -14.26 -26.27
C GLY A 265 -11.91 -13.13 -25.24
N ALA A 266 -11.17 -13.13 -24.14
CA ALA A 266 -11.18 -12.08 -23.11
C ALA A 266 -9.75 -11.72 -22.65
N GLU A 267 -8.83 -11.61 -23.60
CA GLU A 267 -7.41 -11.38 -23.40
C GLU A 267 -7.10 -10.04 -22.73
N GLU A 268 -8.05 -9.12 -22.76
CA GLU A 268 -8.02 -7.83 -22.09
C GLU A 268 -7.98 -7.97 -20.58
N TRP A 269 -8.43 -9.10 -20.02
CA TRP A 269 -8.56 -9.30 -18.58
C TRP A 269 -7.58 -10.35 -18.04
N PHE A 270 -6.54 -9.86 -17.38
CA PHE A 270 -5.59 -10.67 -16.64
C PHE A 270 -6.13 -10.93 -15.21
N PHE A 271 -6.13 -12.19 -14.77
CA PHE A 271 -6.47 -12.53 -13.39
C PHE A 271 -5.21 -12.98 -12.67
N PHE A 272 -4.80 -12.22 -11.65
CA PHE A 272 -3.73 -12.59 -10.73
C PHE A 272 -4.34 -13.21 -9.47
N GLN A 273 -4.40 -14.54 -9.41
CA GLN A 273 -5.06 -15.26 -8.32
C GLN A 273 -4.33 -15.11 -7.00
N ALA A 274 -3.00 -15.11 -6.98
CA ALA A 274 -2.25 -14.96 -5.73
C ALA A 274 -2.62 -13.64 -5.01
N ALA A 275 -2.79 -12.57 -5.78
CA ALA A 275 -3.20 -11.27 -5.27
C ALA A 275 -4.73 -11.04 -5.25
N GLN A 276 -5.51 -11.95 -5.84
CA GLN A 276 -6.94 -11.79 -6.14
C GLN A 276 -7.24 -10.44 -6.83
N MET A 277 -6.54 -10.17 -7.94
CA MET A 277 -6.68 -8.94 -8.74
C MET A 277 -7.12 -9.24 -10.17
N LEU A 278 -8.11 -8.51 -10.67
CA LEU A 278 -8.49 -8.54 -12.09
C LEU A 278 -8.06 -7.24 -12.76
N LEU A 279 -7.24 -7.35 -13.79
CA LEU A 279 -6.57 -6.22 -14.42
C LEU A 279 -6.95 -6.17 -15.89
N ASN A 280 -7.67 -5.13 -16.30
CA ASN A 280 -7.76 -4.72 -17.69
C ASN A 280 -6.67 -3.70 -18.00
N GLY A 281 -5.48 -4.20 -18.30
CA GLY A 281 -4.26 -3.38 -18.43
C GLY A 281 -3.61 -3.03 -17.09
N SER A 282 -2.35 -2.62 -17.15
CA SER A 282 -1.56 -2.16 -16.00
C SER A 282 -0.46 -1.22 -16.47
N LEU A 283 0.33 -0.69 -15.54
CA LEU A 283 1.51 0.12 -15.86
C LEU A 283 2.52 -0.64 -16.71
N THR A 284 2.72 -1.91 -16.38
CA THR A 284 3.60 -2.83 -17.10
C THR A 284 2.94 -3.50 -18.31
N ALA A 285 1.65 -3.23 -18.53
CA ALA A 285 0.86 -3.75 -19.64
C ALA A 285 -0.03 -2.65 -20.24
N SER A 286 0.58 -1.52 -20.60
CA SER A 286 -0.09 -0.31 -21.08
C SER A 286 -0.73 -0.46 -22.47
N GLY A 287 -0.27 -1.42 -23.28
CA GLY A 287 -0.82 -1.70 -24.61
C GLY A 287 -2.12 -2.51 -24.62
N VAL A 288 -2.68 -2.87 -23.46
CA VAL A 288 -3.94 -3.63 -23.38
C VAL A 288 -5.12 -2.68 -23.63
N PRO A 289 -5.98 -2.95 -24.63
CA PRO A 289 -7.10 -2.08 -24.91
C PRO A 289 -8.10 -2.06 -23.75
N ALA A 290 -8.77 -0.92 -23.57
CA ALA A 290 -9.83 -0.79 -22.59
C ALA A 290 -10.98 -1.77 -22.87
N THR A 291 -11.54 -2.33 -21.80
CA THR A 291 -12.74 -3.16 -21.85
C THR A 291 -13.90 -2.41 -22.49
N LYS A 292 -14.70 -3.14 -23.28
CA LYS A 292 -15.95 -2.61 -23.84
C LYS A 292 -17.13 -2.75 -22.87
N ILE A 293 -16.93 -3.39 -21.71
CA ILE A 293 -17.97 -3.52 -20.69
C ILE A 293 -18.21 -2.14 -20.06
N PRO A 294 -19.44 -1.61 -20.06
CA PRO A 294 -19.80 -0.39 -19.34
C PRO A 294 -19.39 -0.45 -17.88
N PHE A 295 -18.97 0.69 -17.32
CA PHE A 295 -18.38 0.72 -15.97
C PHE A 295 -19.39 0.29 -14.89
N GLU A 296 -20.63 0.71 -15.03
CA GLU A 296 -21.77 0.36 -14.17
C GLU A 296 -22.04 -1.15 -14.23
N GLN A 297 -21.87 -1.77 -15.39
CA GLN A 297 -22.00 -3.21 -15.54
C GLN A 297 -20.85 -3.95 -14.84
N ILE A 298 -19.62 -3.41 -14.84
CA ILE A 298 -18.51 -3.99 -14.07
C ILE A 298 -18.80 -3.95 -12.57
N GLN A 299 -19.33 -2.83 -12.06
CA GLN A 299 -19.76 -2.71 -10.67
C GLN A 299 -20.77 -3.81 -10.31
N GLU A 300 -21.76 -4.02 -11.16
CA GLU A 300 -22.78 -5.05 -10.95
C GLU A 300 -22.21 -6.47 -11.00
N ILE A 301 -21.30 -6.74 -11.94
CA ILE A 301 -20.59 -8.02 -12.01
C ILE A 301 -19.84 -8.32 -10.71
N VAL A 302 -19.21 -7.30 -10.12
CA VAL A 302 -18.54 -7.44 -8.83
C VAL A 302 -19.55 -7.74 -7.72
N ARG A 303 -20.66 -7.00 -7.62
CA ARG A 303 -21.73 -7.27 -6.64
C ARG A 303 -22.25 -8.71 -6.74
N ILE A 304 -22.47 -9.21 -7.95
CA ILE A 304 -22.94 -10.57 -8.21
C ILE A 304 -21.89 -11.63 -7.86
N GLY A 305 -20.62 -11.37 -8.18
CA GLY A 305 -19.54 -12.34 -8.04
C GLY A 305 -19.10 -12.55 -6.58
N ILE A 306 -19.11 -11.49 -5.77
CA ILE A 306 -18.70 -11.56 -4.36
C ILE A 306 -19.83 -12.05 -3.43
N ASN A 307 -21.09 -11.94 -3.86
CA ASN A 307 -22.24 -12.29 -3.04
C ASN A 307 -22.70 -13.73 -3.31
N PRO A 308 -22.48 -14.68 -2.38
CA PRO A 308 -22.91 -16.07 -2.58
C PRO A 308 -24.43 -16.25 -2.54
N ASN A 309 -25.19 -15.23 -2.13
CA ASN A 309 -26.65 -15.25 -2.04
C ASN A 309 -27.34 -14.46 -3.17
N ALA A 310 -26.56 -13.85 -4.07
CA ALA A 310 -27.12 -13.18 -5.24
C ALA A 310 -27.59 -14.21 -6.27
N PHE A 311 -28.84 -14.11 -6.72
CA PHE A 311 -29.38 -14.95 -7.78
C PHE A 311 -30.04 -14.08 -8.86
N GLU A 312 -30.16 -14.64 -10.06
CA GLU A 312 -30.88 -13.98 -11.16
C GLU A 312 -32.31 -13.68 -10.69
N ALA A 313 -32.76 -12.45 -10.90
CA ALA A 313 -33.96 -11.91 -10.25
C ALA A 313 -35.22 -12.76 -10.49
N ASN A 314 -35.43 -13.21 -11.73
CA ASN A 314 -36.60 -14.01 -12.11
C ASN A 314 -36.61 -15.40 -11.46
N PHE A 315 -35.44 -15.90 -11.04
CA PHE A 315 -35.27 -17.23 -10.46
C PHE A 315 -34.84 -17.22 -8.99
N ALA A 316 -34.67 -16.04 -8.37
CA ALA A 316 -34.04 -15.89 -7.07
C ALA A 316 -34.75 -16.67 -5.95
N SER A 317 -36.09 -16.62 -5.88
CA SER A 317 -36.86 -17.38 -4.89
C SER A 317 -36.66 -18.90 -5.05
N ARG A 318 -36.63 -19.40 -6.29
CA ARG A 318 -36.40 -20.82 -6.57
C ARG A 318 -34.99 -21.25 -6.20
N CYS A 319 -33.98 -20.47 -6.60
CA CYS A 319 -32.59 -20.76 -6.26
C CYS A 319 -32.36 -20.79 -4.74
N LYS A 320 -32.98 -19.87 -3.99
CA LYS A 320 -32.94 -19.87 -2.52
C LYS A 320 -33.57 -21.12 -1.89
N LYS A 321 -34.54 -21.74 -2.55
CA LYS A 321 -35.14 -23.03 -2.15
C LYS A 321 -34.35 -24.25 -2.64
N GLY A 322 -33.15 -24.06 -3.20
CA GLY A 322 -32.34 -25.16 -3.74
C GLY A 322 -32.84 -25.70 -5.09
N ILE A 323 -33.69 -24.96 -5.80
CA ILE A 323 -34.23 -25.37 -7.10
C ILE A 323 -33.52 -24.60 -8.22
N CYS A 324 -32.72 -25.32 -9.01
CA CYS A 324 -32.00 -24.78 -10.15
C CYS A 324 -32.96 -24.50 -11.31
N ALA A 325 -33.02 -23.26 -11.78
CA ALA A 325 -33.90 -22.92 -12.90
C ALA A 325 -33.43 -23.49 -14.25
N SER A 326 -32.16 -23.89 -14.42
CA SER A 326 -31.63 -24.32 -15.73
C SER A 326 -32.11 -25.68 -16.21
N ILE A 327 -32.78 -26.47 -15.36
CA ILE A 327 -33.37 -27.75 -15.75
C ILE A 327 -34.82 -27.69 -16.16
N ILE A 328 -35.47 -26.57 -15.89
CA ILE A 328 -36.87 -26.42 -16.20
C ILE A 328 -36.96 -26.22 -17.70
N LYS A 329 -37.73 -27.08 -18.38
CA LYS A 329 -37.97 -26.97 -19.82
C LYS A 329 -38.53 -25.57 -20.12
N GLY A 330 -37.89 -24.84 -21.03
CA GLY A 330 -38.25 -23.46 -21.38
C GLY A 330 -37.64 -22.36 -20.49
N SER A 331 -36.85 -22.71 -19.47
CA SER A 331 -36.15 -21.72 -18.65
C SER A 331 -34.81 -21.31 -19.26
N ALA A 332 -34.56 -20.00 -19.34
CA ALA A 332 -33.36 -19.40 -19.93
C ALA A 332 -32.50 -18.66 -18.90
N CYS A 333 -32.35 -19.18 -17.67
CA CYS A 333 -31.53 -18.54 -16.63
C CYS A 333 -30.12 -18.17 -17.16
N SER A 334 -29.91 -16.87 -17.37
CA SER A 334 -28.73 -16.34 -18.03
C SER A 334 -27.47 -16.51 -17.17
N TRP A 335 -27.65 -16.58 -15.84
CA TRP A 335 -26.56 -16.71 -14.88
C TRP A 335 -26.00 -18.14 -14.78
N TYR A 336 -26.76 -19.17 -15.15
CA TYR A 336 -26.28 -20.55 -15.09
C TYR A 336 -25.03 -20.74 -15.97
N LYS A 337 -24.97 -20.05 -17.11
CA LYS A 337 -23.83 -20.07 -18.05
C LYS A 337 -22.54 -19.52 -17.45
N PHE A 338 -22.59 -18.73 -16.37
CA PHE A 338 -21.39 -18.25 -15.69
C PHE A 338 -20.71 -19.32 -14.84
N GLY A 339 -21.40 -20.43 -14.52
CA GLY A 339 -20.83 -21.50 -13.71
C GLY A 339 -20.43 -21.06 -12.29
N LEU A 340 -21.22 -20.16 -11.69
CA LEU A 340 -21.00 -19.62 -10.35
C LEU A 340 -21.01 -20.73 -9.30
N GLN A 341 -20.15 -20.63 -8.29
CA GLN A 341 -19.97 -21.70 -7.30
C GLN A 341 -21.30 -22.10 -6.63
N ARG A 342 -22.10 -21.10 -6.23
CA ARG A 342 -23.43 -21.28 -5.63
C ARG A 342 -24.41 -22.00 -6.56
N CYS A 343 -24.43 -21.65 -7.85
CA CYS A 343 -25.33 -22.27 -8.83
C CYS A 343 -24.97 -23.74 -9.05
N ARG A 344 -23.67 -24.07 -9.05
CA ARG A 344 -23.20 -25.46 -9.13
C ARG A 344 -23.54 -26.26 -7.90
N LYS A 345 -23.40 -25.68 -6.70
CA LYS A 345 -23.77 -26.34 -5.43
C LYS A 345 -25.23 -26.76 -5.45
N ILE A 346 -26.13 -25.83 -5.78
CA ILE A 346 -27.57 -26.13 -5.95
C ILE A 346 -27.79 -27.26 -6.96
N ARG A 347 -27.17 -27.16 -8.14
CA ARG A 347 -27.32 -28.16 -9.21
C ARG A 347 -26.85 -29.56 -8.78
N PHE A 348 -25.77 -29.63 -8.01
CA PHE A 348 -25.21 -30.87 -7.50
C PHE A 348 -26.09 -31.47 -6.40
N GLU A 349 -26.57 -30.65 -5.46
CA GLU A 349 -27.46 -31.08 -4.38
C GLU A 349 -28.78 -31.63 -4.92
N MET A 350 -29.37 -31.00 -5.96
CA MET A 350 -30.56 -31.53 -6.62
C MET A 350 -30.37 -32.88 -7.32
N ARG A 351 -29.13 -33.29 -7.60
CA ARG A 351 -28.81 -34.56 -8.25
C ARG A 351 -28.49 -35.67 -7.25
N LYS A 352 -28.40 -35.34 -5.96
CA LYS A 352 -28.27 -36.37 -4.93
C LYS A 352 -29.61 -37.13 -4.88
N PRO A 353 -29.57 -38.48 -4.92
CA PRO A 353 -30.76 -39.32 -4.90
C PRO A 353 -31.58 -39.11 -3.62
#